data_AF-A0A4U1MG40-F1
#
_entry.id   AF-A0A4U1MG40-F1
#
_cell.length_a   1.000
_cell.length_b   1.000
_cell.length_c   1.000
_cell.angle_alpha   90.00
_cell.angle_beta   90.00
_cell.angle_gamma   90.00
#
_symmetry.space_group_name_H-M   'P 1'
#
loop_
_entity.id
_entity.type
_entity.pdbx_description
1 polymer ?
#
loop_
_entity_poly.entity_id
_entity_poly.type
_entity_poly.pdbx_seq_one_letter_code
_entity_poly.pdbx_strand_id
1 'polypeptide(L)'
;MKLIVIDPGHGGSDPGATFKSYKEKNFNFLISRMVRDRLLSKYDVKVVLTRDSDKTMELKERTDLANALKPDFFLSIHHNASGGSGFESYIYNGTIPKETIQLQARIHNKIASSVLKKYQITNRGRKRANFHVLRETNMSAMLIEVLFVDNASDLKHLTNPAFIMDMSTSIADATAAAMNLPLKPAPPEGSLYKVIAGSFSKRELADDQLNRLIQKGFNAFVVTAVVNNQTVYRVQAGAFKEMENADALVERLNKAGFESFILIDKITPPEEPPKPEPEPDKGHPIQGPTILTAAQMNAYIRSINSKAPNLGALYLSHSKRYGIRGDIALAQAIHETNFFRFTGDVKPEQNNFAGLGATGGGAAGASFPDASTGVIAHLQHLYAYTSTKPLPVGDKLVDPRFSLVQRGSATTWQALNGKWAVPGTTYGQLILKHYERMVEFAIDGLEKQQEKLKSTLDNLEI
;
A
#
# COMPACT_ATOMS: atom_id res chain seq x y z
N MET A 1 4.55 -30.10 5.79
CA MET A 1 5.05 -28.70 5.89
C MET A 1 5.40 -28.45 7.35
N LYS A 2 6.59 -27.94 7.64
CA LYS A 2 7.02 -27.68 9.02
C LYS A 2 6.26 -26.49 9.62
N LEU A 3 6.10 -26.49 10.93
CA LEU A 3 5.47 -25.43 11.72
C LEU A 3 6.48 -24.84 12.71
N ILE A 4 6.61 -23.51 12.70
CA ILE A 4 7.38 -22.75 13.68
C ILE A 4 6.43 -21.90 14.51
N VAL A 5 6.56 -21.95 15.82
CA VAL A 5 5.95 -20.94 16.70
C VAL A 5 7.02 -19.92 17.04
N ILE A 6 6.73 -18.65 16.76
CA ILE A 6 7.56 -17.52 17.19
C ILE A 6 6.85 -16.84 18.36
N ASP A 7 7.59 -16.61 19.43
CA ASP A 7 7.08 -15.99 20.64
C ASP A 7 7.67 -14.59 20.82
N PRO A 8 6.91 -13.52 20.47
CA PRO A 8 7.33 -12.17 20.81
C PRO A 8 7.18 -11.98 22.32
N GLY A 9 8.31 -11.88 23.03
CA GLY A 9 8.35 -11.70 24.49
C GLY A 9 7.50 -10.53 24.98
N HIS A 10 7.01 -10.62 26.22
CA HIS A 10 6.20 -9.59 26.89
C HIS A 10 4.90 -9.25 26.13
N GLY A 11 4.26 -8.10 26.41
CA GLY A 11 3.06 -7.63 25.72
C GLY A 11 1.99 -7.09 26.68
N GLY A 12 1.17 -6.16 26.17
CA GLY A 12 0.09 -5.55 26.95
C GLY A 12 0.62 -4.82 28.19
N SER A 13 0.19 -5.27 29.36
CA SER A 13 0.57 -4.71 30.67
C SER A 13 2.04 -4.96 31.05
N ASP A 14 2.69 -5.96 30.44
CA ASP A 14 4.10 -6.24 30.65
C ASP A 14 4.95 -5.56 29.57
N PRO A 15 5.67 -4.45 29.88
CA PRO A 15 6.51 -3.75 28.91
C PRO A 15 7.83 -4.47 28.62
N GLY A 16 8.20 -5.47 29.41
CA GLY A 16 9.58 -5.96 29.51
C GLY A 16 10.54 -4.89 30.00
N ALA A 17 11.81 -4.99 29.62
CA ALA A 17 12.81 -3.97 29.91
C ALA A 17 12.40 -2.60 29.34
N THR A 18 12.64 -1.54 30.11
CA THR A 18 12.34 -0.16 29.68
C THR A 18 13.57 0.72 29.81
N PHE A 19 13.79 1.58 28.81
CA PHE A 19 14.81 2.60 28.87
C PHE A 19 14.34 3.85 28.15
N LYS A 20 14.26 4.98 28.88
CA LYS A 20 13.61 6.21 28.41
C LYS A 20 12.16 5.89 27.97
N SER A 21 11.77 6.28 26.76
CA SER A 21 10.45 5.97 26.17
C SER A 21 10.38 4.60 25.49
N TYR A 22 11.49 3.85 25.41
CA TYR A 22 11.54 2.57 24.72
C TYR A 22 11.16 1.42 25.64
N LYS A 23 10.39 0.47 25.09
CA LYS A 23 9.88 -0.72 25.78
C LYS A 23 10.25 -1.95 24.97
N GLU A 24 10.81 -2.95 25.63
CA GLU A 24 11.26 -4.20 25.03
C GLU A 24 10.17 -4.88 24.20
N LYS A 25 8.93 -4.93 24.72
CA LYS A 25 7.79 -5.56 24.05
C LYS A 25 7.56 -5.07 22.62
N ASN A 26 7.91 -3.82 22.32
CA ASN A 26 7.74 -3.21 21.00
C ASN A 26 8.80 -3.74 20.03
N PHE A 27 10.06 -3.85 20.46
CA PHE A 27 11.13 -4.42 19.64
C PHE A 27 10.92 -5.93 19.43
N ASN A 28 10.54 -6.66 20.49
CA ASN A 28 10.23 -8.09 20.42
C ASN A 28 9.13 -8.35 19.38
N PHE A 29 8.07 -7.54 19.41
CA PHE A 29 6.97 -7.66 18.46
C PHE A 29 7.40 -7.34 17.03
N LEU A 30 8.08 -6.21 16.83
CA LEU A 30 8.55 -5.76 15.52
C LEU A 30 9.44 -6.81 14.84
N ILE A 31 10.50 -7.26 15.53
CA ILE A 31 11.43 -8.24 14.97
C ILE A 31 10.70 -9.57 14.71
N SER A 32 9.84 -10.02 15.63
CA SER A 32 9.11 -11.28 15.46
C SER A 32 8.19 -11.29 14.24
N ARG A 33 7.49 -10.18 13.97
CA ARG A 33 6.66 -10.06 12.76
C ARG A 33 7.51 -10.10 11.50
N MET A 34 8.63 -9.37 11.49
CA MET A 34 9.53 -9.35 10.34
C MET A 34 10.19 -10.72 10.08
N VAL A 35 10.54 -11.46 11.14
CA VAL A 35 11.04 -12.84 11.03
C VAL A 35 9.97 -13.76 10.45
N ARG A 36 8.74 -13.72 10.99
CA ARG A 36 7.59 -14.47 10.45
C ARG A 36 7.40 -14.18 8.98
N ASP A 37 7.39 -12.91 8.62
CA ASP A 37 7.08 -12.45 7.27
C ASP A 37 8.15 -12.88 6.26
N ARG A 38 9.43 -12.84 6.65
CA ARG A 38 10.53 -13.37 5.83
C ARG A 38 10.46 -14.88 5.67
N LEU A 39 10.11 -15.61 6.73
CA LEU A 39 9.92 -17.06 6.65
C LEU A 39 8.77 -17.41 5.69
N LEU A 40 7.63 -16.76 5.86
CA LEU A 40 6.44 -16.98 5.04
C LEU A 40 6.62 -16.53 3.59
N SER A 41 7.46 -15.54 3.29
CA SER A 41 7.67 -15.11 1.91
C SER A 41 8.57 -16.05 1.11
N LYS A 42 9.56 -16.68 1.76
CA LYS A 42 10.65 -17.39 1.07
C LYS A 42 10.63 -18.91 1.23
N TYR A 43 10.06 -19.44 2.31
CA TYR A 43 10.16 -20.86 2.66
C TYR A 43 8.78 -21.53 2.73
N ASP A 44 8.70 -22.81 2.37
CA ASP A 44 7.47 -23.60 2.50
C ASP A 44 7.31 -24.07 3.96
N VAL A 45 6.81 -23.16 4.79
CA VAL A 45 6.70 -23.30 6.24
C VAL A 45 5.43 -22.61 6.77
N LYS A 46 4.85 -23.17 7.83
CA LYS A 46 3.81 -22.50 8.62
C LYS A 46 4.46 -21.75 9.77
N VAL A 47 3.99 -20.54 10.05
CA VAL A 47 4.46 -19.75 11.20
C VAL A 47 3.27 -19.23 11.98
N VAL A 48 3.30 -19.42 13.30
CA VAL A 48 2.30 -18.89 14.24
C VAL A 48 3.01 -18.00 15.26
N LEU A 49 2.44 -16.82 15.54
CA LEU A 49 2.91 -15.98 16.64
C LEU A 49 2.11 -16.29 17.91
N THR A 50 2.75 -16.33 19.08
CA THR A 50 2.01 -16.41 20.36
C THR A 50 1.12 -15.18 20.56
N ARG A 51 1.59 -14.01 20.13
CA ARG A 51 0.79 -12.78 20.00
C ARG A 51 1.02 -12.07 18.67
N ASP A 52 -0.07 -11.55 18.11
CA ASP A 52 -0.14 -10.80 16.85
C ASP A 52 -0.58 -9.34 17.04
N SER A 53 -0.66 -8.90 18.30
CA SER A 53 -0.94 -7.52 18.73
C SER A 53 -0.25 -7.23 20.08
N ASP A 54 -0.38 -6.00 20.58
CA ASP A 54 0.07 -5.61 21.92
C ASP A 54 -0.94 -6.06 22.99
N LYS A 55 -0.98 -7.38 23.24
CA LYS A 55 -1.84 -8.01 24.26
C LYS A 55 -1.01 -8.67 25.35
N THR A 56 -1.54 -8.68 26.57
CA THR A 56 -0.97 -9.46 27.68
C THR A 56 -1.13 -10.94 27.37
N MET A 57 -0.08 -11.72 27.65
CA MET A 57 -0.10 -13.17 27.52
C MET A 57 0.89 -13.77 28.51
N GLU A 58 0.38 -14.60 29.41
CA GLU A 58 1.14 -15.23 30.48
C GLU A 58 2.11 -16.28 29.94
N LEU A 59 3.20 -16.54 30.69
CA LEU A 59 4.21 -17.52 30.31
C LEU A 59 3.59 -18.91 30.07
N LYS A 60 2.64 -19.31 30.90
CA LYS A 60 1.92 -20.58 30.75
C LYS A 60 1.08 -20.63 29.49
N GLU A 61 0.38 -19.55 29.14
CA GLU A 61 -0.44 -19.49 27.93
C GLU A 61 0.42 -19.65 26.67
N ARG A 62 1.62 -19.07 26.65
CA ARG A 62 2.58 -19.20 25.52
C ARG A 62 2.97 -20.66 25.31
N THR A 63 3.31 -21.35 26.41
CA THR A 63 3.73 -22.75 26.37
C THR A 63 2.56 -23.68 26.08
N ASP A 64 1.38 -23.42 26.65
CA ASP A 64 0.16 -24.19 26.37
C ASP A 64 -0.21 -24.09 24.89
N LEU A 65 -0.18 -22.89 24.30
CA LEU A 65 -0.43 -22.67 22.87
C LEU A 65 0.59 -23.45 22.01
N ALA A 66 1.89 -23.30 22.29
CA ALA A 66 2.92 -24.02 21.55
C ALA A 66 2.72 -25.54 21.66
N ASN A 67 2.50 -26.06 22.87
CA ASN A 67 2.29 -27.48 23.11
C ASN A 67 1.03 -28.03 22.42
N ALA A 68 -0.05 -27.25 22.36
CA ALA A 68 -1.26 -27.62 21.65
C ALA A 68 -1.05 -27.71 20.13
N LEU A 69 -0.27 -26.78 19.56
CA LEU A 69 0.04 -26.73 18.13
C LEU A 69 1.07 -27.77 17.68
N LYS A 70 1.89 -28.28 18.61
CA LYS A 70 2.98 -29.25 18.35
C LYS A 70 3.91 -28.81 17.20
N PRO A 71 4.46 -27.58 17.22
CA PRO A 71 5.40 -27.11 16.21
C PRO A 71 6.69 -27.93 16.19
N ASP A 72 7.37 -27.91 15.05
CA ASP A 72 8.72 -28.47 14.90
C ASP A 72 9.77 -27.66 15.66
N PHE A 73 9.53 -26.36 15.85
CA PHE A 73 10.44 -25.46 16.56
C PHE A 73 9.71 -24.29 17.22
N PHE A 74 10.19 -23.91 18.41
CA PHE A 74 9.75 -22.73 19.14
C PHE A 74 10.89 -21.72 19.27
N LEU A 75 10.68 -20.49 18.81
CA LEU A 75 11.66 -19.41 18.86
C LEU A 75 11.09 -18.22 19.63
N SER A 76 11.60 -17.97 20.83
CA SER A 76 11.26 -16.77 21.60
C SER A 76 12.26 -15.64 21.32
N ILE A 77 11.75 -14.43 21.12
CA ILE A 77 12.55 -13.25 20.75
C ILE A 77 12.38 -12.17 21.81
N HIS A 78 13.52 -11.81 22.42
CA HIS A 78 13.65 -10.86 23.52
C HIS A 78 14.76 -9.83 23.28
N HIS A 79 14.81 -8.80 24.13
CA HIS A 79 15.96 -7.92 24.26
C HIS A 79 16.33 -7.75 25.74
N ASN A 80 17.62 -7.80 26.03
CA ASN A 80 18.13 -7.89 27.38
C ASN A 80 18.18 -6.50 28.05
N ALA A 81 18.56 -6.48 29.33
CA ALA A 81 18.83 -5.28 30.11
C ALA A 81 19.89 -5.56 31.18
N SER A 82 20.05 -4.64 32.14
CA SER A 82 20.99 -4.72 33.28
C SER A 82 22.43 -4.34 32.92
N GLY A 83 22.61 -3.36 32.01
CA GLY A 83 23.90 -2.71 31.77
C GLY A 83 24.90 -3.47 30.88
N GLY A 84 24.46 -4.51 30.18
CA GLY A 84 25.27 -5.24 29.19
C GLY A 84 25.20 -4.65 27.78
N SER A 85 25.84 -5.32 26.81
CA SER A 85 25.66 -5.09 25.37
C SER A 85 25.93 -6.34 24.56
N GLY A 86 25.27 -6.48 23.42
CA GLY A 86 25.49 -7.55 22.45
C GLY A 86 24.39 -8.62 22.36
N PHE A 87 24.60 -9.59 21.49
CA PHE A 87 23.65 -10.67 21.17
C PHE A 87 23.97 -11.96 21.92
N GLU A 88 22.95 -12.64 22.42
CA GLU A 88 23.06 -13.98 23.01
C GLU A 88 21.85 -14.86 22.68
N SER A 89 22.02 -16.15 22.91
CA SER A 89 20.93 -17.11 22.75
C SER A 89 20.92 -18.15 23.87
N TYR A 90 19.73 -18.64 24.18
CA TYR A 90 19.46 -19.55 25.28
C TYR A 90 18.69 -20.78 24.81
N ILE A 91 19.01 -21.92 25.41
CA ILE A 91 18.20 -23.15 25.42
C ILE A 91 18.00 -23.58 26.88
N TYR A 92 17.07 -24.50 27.14
CA TYR A 92 16.85 -24.96 28.52
C TYR A 92 18.13 -25.58 29.11
N ASN A 93 18.40 -25.36 30.39
CA ASN A 93 19.59 -25.87 31.10
C ASN A 93 19.43 -27.30 31.68
N GLY A 94 18.23 -27.87 31.67
CA GLY A 94 18.00 -29.27 32.03
C GLY A 94 18.26 -30.25 30.88
N THR A 95 17.55 -31.38 30.89
CA THR A 95 17.66 -32.40 29.82
C THR A 95 16.92 -31.91 28.57
N ILE A 96 17.61 -31.92 27.42
CA ILE A 96 17.05 -31.54 26.12
C ILE A 96 17.57 -32.45 25.00
N PRO A 97 16.85 -32.55 23.86
CA PRO A 97 17.35 -33.25 22.68
C PRO A 97 18.65 -32.65 22.14
N LYS A 98 19.52 -33.51 21.57
CA LYS A 98 20.71 -33.06 20.82
C LYS A 98 20.36 -32.12 19.67
N GLU A 99 19.19 -32.32 19.07
CA GLU A 99 18.66 -31.45 18.00
C GLU A 99 18.53 -29.99 18.46
N THR A 100 18.03 -29.73 19.67
CA THR A 100 17.90 -28.36 20.21
C THR A 100 19.27 -27.67 20.33
N ILE A 101 20.30 -28.41 20.75
CA ILE A 101 21.68 -27.91 20.84
C ILE A 101 22.21 -27.57 19.43
N GLN A 102 21.94 -28.43 18.45
CA GLN A 102 22.37 -28.21 17.06
C GLN A 102 21.65 -27.03 16.40
N LEU A 103 20.34 -26.90 16.62
CA LEU A 103 19.55 -25.76 16.14
C LEU A 103 20.09 -24.44 16.71
N GLN A 104 20.29 -24.36 18.04
CA GLN A 104 20.90 -23.19 18.66
C GLN A 104 22.26 -22.87 18.04
N ALA A 105 23.12 -23.88 17.89
CA ALA A 105 24.45 -23.71 17.32
C ALA A 105 24.42 -23.14 15.90
N ARG A 106 23.60 -23.70 15.01
CA ARG A 106 23.48 -23.29 13.61
C ARG A 106 22.88 -21.89 13.48
N ILE A 107 21.79 -21.62 14.19
CA ILE A 107 21.09 -20.32 14.14
C ILE A 107 22.03 -19.23 14.66
N HIS A 108 22.59 -19.41 15.85
CA HIS A 108 23.49 -18.45 16.47
C HIS A 108 24.73 -18.17 15.62
N ASN A 109 25.40 -19.20 15.12
CA ASN A 109 26.62 -19.03 14.31
C ASN A 109 26.34 -18.30 12.99
N LYS A 110 25.17 -18.56 12.37
CA LYS A 110 24.78 -17.87 11.16
C LYS A 110 24.53 -16.39 11.42
N ILE A 111 23.78 -16.04 12.47
CA ILE A 111 23.54 -14.64 12.88
C ILE A 111 24.87 -13.93 13.23
N ALA A 112 25.76 -14.63 13.94
CA ALA A 112 27.05 -14.09 14.32
C ALA A 112 27.96 -13.77 13.13
N SER A 113 28.00 -14.67 12.14
CA SER A 113 28.82 -14.50 10.93
C SER A 113 28.24 -13.50 9.92
N SER A 114 26.95 -13.15 10.02
CA SER A 114 26.28 -12.17 9.18
C SER A 114 26.17 -10.80 9.87
N VAL A 115 25.13 -10.60 10.68
CA VAL A 115 24.69 -9.29 11.16
C VAL A 115 25.55 -8.79 12.30
N LEU A 116 25.96 -9.68 13.22
CA LEU A 116 26.83 -9.24 14.32
C LEU A 116 28.16 -8.71 13.79
N LYS A 117 28.77 -9.42 12.82
CA LYS A 117 29.98 -8.96 12.15
C LYS A 117 29.77 -7.64 11.39
N LYS A 118 28.68 -7.51 10.62
CA LYS A 118 28.36 -6.30 9.85
C LYS A 118 28.22 -5.05 10.73
N TYR A 119 27.58 -5.19 11.88
CA TYR A 119 27.28 -4.08 12.78
C TYR A 119 28.24 -3.98 13.97
N GLN A 120 29.30 -4.79 14.01
CA GLN A 120 30.29 -4.82 15.10
C GLN A 120 29.63 -5.06 16.47
N ILE A 121 28.60 -5.91 16.51
CA ILE A 121 27.91 -6.29 17.74
C ILE A 121 28.71 -7.37 18.46
N THR A 122 28.89 -7.20 19.77
CA THR A 122 29.49 -8.21 20.63
C THR A 122 28.69 -9.52 20.59
N ASN A 123 29.33 -10.61 20.18
CA ASN A 123 28.76 -11.94 20.34
C ASN A 123 28.99 -12.44 21.77
N ARG A 124 27.93 -12.54 22.57
CA ARG A 124 27.97 -13.00 23.97
C ARG A 124 27.77 -14.52 24.11
N GLY A 125 27.64 -15.22 22.98
CA GLY A 125 27.68 -16.66 22.90
C GLY A 125 26.33 -17.36 23.13
N ARG A 126 26.43 -18.69 23.09
CA ARG A 126 25.32 -19.61 23.32
C ARG A 126 25.31 -20.01 24.78
N LYS A 127 24.15 -19.90 25.42
CA LYS A 127 23.94 -20.09 26.85
C LYS A 127 22.81 -21.07 27.10
N ARG A 128 22.70 -21.50 28.36
CA ARG A 128 21.58 -22.30 28.85
C ARG A 128 20.98 -21.66 30.08
N ALA A 129 19.66 -21.61 30.19
CA ALA A 129 18.95 -21.01 31.32
C ALA A 129 17.62 -21.71 31.62
N ASN A 130 17.08 -21.51 32.82
CA ASN A 130 15.83 -22.11 33.28
C ASN A 130 14.60 -21.24 32.94
N PHE A 131 14.50 -20.75 31.70
CA PHE A 131 13.37 -19.92 31.28
C PHE A 131 12.11 -20.78 31.08
N HIS A 132 10.97 -20.30 31.58
CA HIS A 132 9.69 -21.02 31.52
C HIS A 132 9.34 -21.49 30.11
N VAL A 133 9.42 -20.59 29.13
CA VAL A 133 9.09 -20.89 27.72
C VAL A 133 10.04 -21.88 27.05
N LEU A 134 11.21 -22.14 27.65
CA LEU A 134 12.14 -23.17 27.16
C LEU A 134 11.96 -24.50 27.91
N ARG A 135 11.57 -24.43 29.18
CA ARG A 135 11.39 -25.60 30.05
C ARG A 135 10.07 -26.31 29.81
N GLU A 136 8.98 -25.55 29.66
CA GLU A 136 7.62 -26.09 29.64
C GLU A 136 7.09 -26.37 28.22
N THR A 137 7.88 -26.10 27.18
CA THR A 137 7.57 -26.49 25.81
C THR A 137 8.06 -27.90 25.49
N ASN A 138 7.25 -28.67 24.76
CA ASN A 138 7.51 -30.08 24.46
C ASN A 138 8.34 -30.32 23.18
N MET A 139 8.65 -29.27 22.42
CA MET A 139 9.44 -29.33 21.19
C MET A 139 10.82 -28.67 21.39
N SER A 140 11.68 -28.73 20.37
CA SER A 140 12.93 -27.95 20.37
C SER A 140 12.64 -26.45 20.51
N ALA A 141 13.19 -25.84 21.55
CA ALA A 141 12.95 -24.43 21.87
C ALA A 141 14.25 -23.65 22.07
N MET A 142 14.27 -22.41 21.58
CA MET A 142 15.37 -21.46 21.73
C MET A 142 14.83 -20.07 22.03
N LEU A 143 15.54 -19.33 22.85
CA LEU A 143 15.30 -17.90 23.07
C LEU A 143 16.51 -17.12 22.57
N ILE A 144 16.28 -15.98 21.92
CA ILE A 144 17.34 -15.03 21.57
C ILE A 144 17.14 -13.73 22.31
N GLU A 145 18.25 -13.18 22.78
CA GLU A 145 18.34 -11.79 23.24
C GLU A 145 19.07 -11.01 22.16
N VAL A 146 18.32 -10.19 21.41
CA VAL A 146 18.86 -9.57 20.20
C VAL A 146 19.95 -8.56 20.55
N LEU A 147 19.69 -7.68 21.51
CA LEU A 147 20.59 -6.65 22.06
C LEU A 147 20.07 -6.19 23.44
N PHE A 148 20.71 -5.20 24.08
CA PHE A 148 20.30 -4.62 25.35
C PHE A 148 19.51 -3.31 25.19
N VAL A 149 18.28 -3.25 25.71
CA VAL A 149 17.39 -2.06 25.59
C VAL A 149 17.95 -0.86 26.36
N ASP A 150 18.60 -1.11 27.50
CA ASP A 150 19.14 -0.09 28.40
C ASP A 150 20.57 0.37 28.04
N ASN A 151 21.15 -0.17 26.98
CA ASN A 151 22.47 0.21 26.50
C ASN A 151 22.37 1.21 25.35
N ALA A 152 23.00 2.38 25.49
CA ALA A 152 22.89 3.45 24.51
C ALA A 152 23.48 3.10 23.13
N SER A 153 24.48 2.22 23.06
CA SER A 153 25.07 1.77 21.79
C SER A 153 24.14 0.79 21.09
N ASP A 154 23.65 -0.20 21.82
CA ASP A 154 22.69 -1.19 21.30
C ASP A 154 21.39 -0.52 20.88
N LEU A 155 20.89 0.44 21.66
CA LEU A 155 19.68 1.19 21.34
C LEU A 155 19.79 1.98 20.03
N LYS A 156 20.99 2.47 19.67
CA LYS A 156 21.23 3.10 18.35
C LYS A 156 21.01 2.10 17.21
N HIS A 157 21.33 0.83 17.41
CA HIS A 157 21.03 -0.23 16.46
C HIS A 157 19.54 -0.58 16.48
N LEU A 158 18.93 -0.74 17.65
CA LEU A 158 17.50 -1.07 17.79
C LEU A 158 16.56 0.00 17.23
N THR A 159 17.01 1.25 17.17
CA THR A 159 16.27 2.36 16.54
C THR A 159 16.70 2.62 15.09
N ASN A 160 17.68 1.87 14.57
CA ASN A 160 18.10 1.93 13.17
C ASN A 160 17.29 0.92 12.34
N PRO A 161 16.44 1.38 11.42
CA PRO A 161 15.59 0.46 10.67
C PRO A 161 16.34 -0.51 9.75
N ALA A 162 17.54 -0.12 9.27
CA ALA A 162 18.39 -1.01 8.48
C ALA A 162 18.89 -2.19 9.32
N PHE A 163 19.29 -1.93 10.57
CA PHE A 163 19.72 -2.98 11.49
C PHE A 163 18.56 -3.93 11.82
N ILE A 164 17.38 -3.39 12.13
CA ILE A 164 16.19 -4.19 12.43
C ILE A 164 15.85 -5.12 11.28
N MET A 165 15.93 -4.63 10.04
CA MET A 165 15.78 -5.48 8.86
C MET A 165 16.82 -6.57 8.79
N ASP A 166 18.10 -6.21 8.79
CA ASP A 166 19.19 -7.17 8.58
C ASP A 166 19.15 -8.25 9.65
N MET A 167 18.92 -7.86 10.90
CA MET A 167 18.75 -8.77 12.03
C MET A 167 17.57 -9.71 11.83
N SER A 168 16.39 -9.19 11.49
CA SER A 168 15.18 -10.01 11.27
C SER A 168 15.36 -10.98 10.10
N THR A 169 15.92 -10.51 8.99
CA THR A 169 16.24 -11.35 7.81
C THR A 169 17.24 -12.45 8.19
N SER A 170 18.27 -12.10 8.96
CA SER A 170 19.26 -13.08 9.38
C SER A 170 18.71 -14.10 10.37
N ILE A 171 17.82 -13.71 11.30
CA ILE A 171 17.16 -14.66 12.22
C ILE A 171 16.29 -15.63 11.41
N ALA A 172 15.50 -15.13 10.47
CA ALA A 172 14.64 -15.95 9.61
C ALA A 172 15.46 -16.92 8.74
N ASP A 173 16.40 -16.42 7.95
CA ASP A 173 17.19 -17.24 7.02
C ASP A 173 18.10 -18.22 7.79
N ALA A 174 18.59 -17.85 8.99
CA ALA A 174 19.34 -18.76 9.86
C ALA A 174 18.46 -19.88 10.44
N THR A 175 17.25 -19.54 10.89
CA THR A 175 16.26 -20.53 11.38
C THR A 175 15.87 -21.49 10.26
N ALA A 176 15.60 -20.96 9.07
CA ALA A 176 15.25 -21.75 7.91
C ALA A 176 16.36 -22.72 7.50
N ALA A 177 17.61 -22.24 7.44
CA ALA A 177 18.76 -23.09 7.16
C ALA A 177 18.98 -24.16 8.23
N ALA A 178 18.87 -23.80 9.51
CA ALA A 178 19.07 -24.74 10.62
C ALA A 178 18.03 -25.87 10.62
N MET A 179 16.78 -25.54 10.28
CA MET A 179 15.68 -26.48 10.17
C MET A 179 15.58 -27.17 8.80
N ASN A 180 16.51 -26.90 7.87
CA ASN A 180 16.46 -27.38 6.49
C ASN A 180 15.09 -27.13 5.82
N LEU A 181 14.56 -25.92 5.96
CA LEU A 181 13.29 -25.57 5.34
C LEU A 181 13.45 -25.53 3.82
N PRO A 182 12.57 -26.19 3.05
CA PRO A 182 12.54 -26.02 1.62
C PRO A 182 12.20 -24.57 1.29
N LEU A 183 12.86 -24.03 0.26
CA LEU A 183 12.38 -22.81 -0.37
C LEU A 183 10.95 -23.05 -0.87
N LYS A 184 10.13 -21.99 -0.88
CA LYS A 184 8.89 -22.08 -1.62
C LYS A 184 9.22 -22.46 -3.06
N PRO A 185 8.44 -23.35 -3.70
CA PRO A 185 8.50 -23.50 -5.14
C PRO A 185 8.43 -22.11 -5.77
N ALA A 186 9.21 -21.90 -6.84
CA ALA A 186 9.03 -20.70 -7.64
C ALA A 186 7.52 -20.53 -7.90
N PRO A 187 6.98 -19.33 -7.71
CA PRO A 187 5.58 -19.08 -8.01
C PRO A 187 5.25 -19.59 -9.42
N PRO A 188 4.03 -20.09 -9.67
CA PRO A 188 3.60 -20.41 -11.03
C PRO A 188 3.93 -19.27 -12.00
N GLU A 189 4.34 -19.61 -13.21
CA GLU A 189 4.73 -18.63 -14.23
C GLU A 189 3.68 -17.52 -14.35
N GLY A 190 4.13 -16.26 -14.23
CA GLY A 190 3.26 -15.08 -14.21
C GLY A 190 2.84 -14.56 -12.83
N SER A 191 3.07 -15.29 -11.73
CA SER A 191 2.79 -14.78 -10.38
C SER A 191 3.65 -13.55 -10.02
N LEU A 192 3.15 -12.70 -9.11
CA LEU A 192 3.85 -11.49 -8.66
C LEU A 192 4.17 -11.56 -7.16
N TYR A 193 5.38 -11.10 -6.82
CA TYR A 193 5.83 -10.77 -5.47
C TYR A 193 5.34 -9.38 -5.08
N LYS A 194 4.24 -9.31 -4.35
CA LYS A 194 3.62 -8.07 -3.86
C LYS A 194 4.28 -7.62 -2.56
N VAL A 195 4.86 -6.43 -2.56
CA VAL A 195 5.46 -5.82 -1.36
C VAL A 195 4.37 -5.07 -0.60
N ILE A 196 4.12 -5.48 0.64
CA ILE A 196 3.10 -4.94 1.54
C ILE A 196 3.79 -4.19 2.68
N ALA A 197 3.58 -2.89 2.76
CA ALA A 197 4.07 -1.96 3.79
C ALA A 197 3.02 -1.70 4.90
N GLY A 198 2.41 -2.78 5.40
CA GLY A 198 1.44 -2.74 6.50
C GLY A 198 0.13 -3.47 6.19
N SER A 199 -0.53 -3.99 7.22
CA SER A 199 -1.86 -4.62 7.15
C SER A 199 -2.67 -4.23 8.38
N PHE A 200 -3.88 -3.74 8.16
CA PHE A 200 -4.68 -3.07 9.17
C PHE A 200 -6.11 -3.61 9.18
N SER A 201 -6.71 -3.77 10.35
CA SER A 201 -8.13 -4.14 10.48
C SER A 201 -9.07 -2.97 10.21
N LYS A 202 -8.58 -1.73 10.34
CA LYS A 202 -9.31 -0.50 10.04
C LYS A 202 -8.70 0.19 8.83
N ARG A 203 -9.58 0.67 7.94
CA ARG A 203 -9.19 1.34 6.69
C ARG A 203 -8.39 2.63 6.94
N GLU A 204 -8.83 3.43 7.89
CA GLU A 204 -8.19 4.69 8.30
C GLU A 204 -6.70 4.50 8.62
N LEU A 205 -6.34 3.47 9.37
CA LEU A 205 -4.94 3.18 9.72
C LEU A 205 -4.09 2.79 8.49
N ALA A 206 -4.71 2.13 7.49
CA ALA A 206 -4.05 1.82 6.24
C ALA A 206 -3.85 3.07 5.38
N ASP A 207 -4.83 3.98 5.37
CA ASP A 207 -4.73 5.25 4.66
C ASP A 207 -3.68 6.18 5.32
N ASP A 208 -3.58 6.20 6.65
CA ASP A 208 -2.51 6.91 7.38
C ASP A 208 -1.11 6.38 7.01
N GLN A 209 -0.94 5.06 7.00
CA GLN A 209 0.30 4.41 6.60
C GLN A 209 0.64 4.71 5.12
N LEU A 210 -0.36 4.69 4.24
CA LEU A 210 -0.22 5.08 2.83
C LEU A 210 0.24 6.53 2.70
N ASN A 211 -0.37 7.47 3.41
CA ASN A 211 0.00 8.89 3.38
C ASN A 211 1.45 9.09 3.84
N ARG A 212 1.87 8.39 4.90
CA ARG A 212 3.26 8.43 5.37
C ARG A 212 4.23 7.90 4.31
N LEU A 213 3.89 6.82 3.61
CA LEU A 213 4.70 6.26 2.51
C LEU A 213 4.84 7.24 1.35
N ILE A 214 3.75 7.84 0.91
CA ILE A 214 3.74 8.85 -0.17
C ILE A 214 4.58 10.07 0.21
N GLN A 215 4.44 10.59 1.45
CA GLN A 215 5.26 11.70 1.95
C GLN A 215 6.76 11.38 1.96
N LYS A 216 7.12 10.10 2.07
CA LYS A 216 8.51 9.61 2.01
C LYS A 216 8.94 9.20 0.59
N GLY A 217 8.12 9.49 -0.42
CA GLY A 217 8.42 9.24 -1.83
C GLY A 217 8.22 7.80 -2.30
N PHE A 218 7.46 7.00 -1.55
CA PHE A 218 7.10 5.64 -1.97
C PHE A 218 5.74 5.63 -2.65
N ASN A 219 5.68 4.96 -3.80
CA ASN A 219 4.40 4.61 -4.42
C ASN A 219 3.80 3.45 -3.65
N ALA A 220 2.56 3.59 -3.19
CA ALA A 220 1.82 2.53 -2.53
C ALA A 220 0.31 2.72 -2.70
N PHE A 221 -0.48 1.71 -2.32
CA PHE A 221 -1.94 1.78 -2.32
C PHE A 221 -2.55 0.78 -1.36
N VAL A 222 -3.76 1.06 -0.87
CA VAL A 222 -4.48 0.13 -0.01
C VAL A 222 -5.25 -0.88 -0.86
N VAL A 223 -5.01 -2.16 -0.64
CA VAL A 223 -5.80 -3.28 -1.14
C VAL A 223 -6.58 -3.93 0.00
N THR A 224 -7.82 -4.33 -0.29
CA THR A 224 -8.62 -5.12 0.65
C THR A 224 -8.29 -6.59 0.45
N ALA A 225 -8.11 -7.33 1.54
CA ALA A 225 -7.97 -8.78 1.53
C ALA A 225 -8.79 -9.41 2.65
N VAL A 226 -9.10 -10.70 2.53
CA VAL A 226 -9.69 -11.48 3.63
C VAL A 226 -8.62 -12.39 4.19
N VAL A 227 -8.38 -12.31 5.49
CA VAL A 227 -7.44 -13.16 6.22
C VAL A 227 -8.20 -13.75 7.41
N ASN A 228 -8.27 -15.08 7.51
CA ASN A 228 -9.00 -15.78 8.56
C ASN A 228 -10.47 -15.31 8.70
N ASN A 229 -11.19 -15.17 7.58
CA ASN A 229 -12.55 -14.63 7.51
C ASN A 229 -12.74 -13.19 8.03
N GLN A 230 -11.65 -12.45 8.20
CA GLN A 230 -11.69 -11.04 8.57
C GLN A 230 -11.16 -10.17 7.43
N THR A 231 -11.85 -9.07 7.16
CA THR A 231 -11.40 -8.06 6.20
C THR A 231 -10.18 -7.33 6.77
N VAL A 232 -9.11 -7.27 5.98
CA VAL A 232 -7.90 -6.52 6.27
C VAL A 232 -7.57 -5.59 5.11
N TYR A 233 -7.02 -4.43 5.43
CA TYR A 233 -6.58 -3.39 4.51
C TYR A 233 -5.06 -3.40 4.47
N ARG A 234 -4.48 -3.83 3.35
CA ARG A 234 -3.04 -3.94 3.17
C ARG A 234 -2.51 -2.78 2.35
N VAL A 235 -1.41 -2.17 2.76
CA VAL A 235 -0.77 -1.11 1.99
C VAL A 235 0.28 -1.74 1.08
N GLN A 236 -0.02 -1.94 -0.19
CA GLN A 236 0.90 -2.51 -1.17
C GLN A 236 1.77 -1.42 -1.79
N ALA A 237 3.09 -1.53 -1.67
CA ALA A 237 4.08 -0.60 -2.18
C ALA A 237 4.74 -1.05 -3.51
N GLY A 238 4.56 -2.32 -3.90
CA GLY A 238 5.11 -2.81 -5.17
C GLY A 238 4.59 -4.20 -5.54
N ALA A 239 4.82 -4.60 -6.77
CA ALA A 239 4.59 -5.96 -7.27
C ALA A 239 5.64 -6.28 -8.33
N PHE A 240 6.38 -7.37 -8.16
CA PHE A 240 7.54 -7.70 -8.98
C PHE A 240 7.47 -9.13 -9.49
N LYS A 241 8.03 -9.38 -10.67
CA LYS A 241 8.22 -10.74 -11.20
C LYS A 241 9.40 -11.46 -10.54
N GLU A 242 10.46 -10.71 -10.22
CA GLU A 242 11.66 -11.22 -9.56
C GLU A 242 11.63 -10.94 -8.06
N MET A 243 11.98 -11.93 -7.24
CA MET A 243 11.99 -11.81 -5.77
C MET A 243 13.01 -10.76 -5.32
N GLU A 244 14.17 -10.67 -5.97
CA GLU A 244 15.25 -9.76 -5.63
C GLU A 244 14.80 -8.29 -5.68
N ASN A 245 13.93 -7.94 -6.64
CA ASN A 245 13.38 -6.60 -6.76
C ASN A 245 12.37 -6.28 -5.64
N ALA A 246 11.58 -7.28 -5.24
CA ALA A 246 10.68 -7.17 -4.10
C ALA A 246 11.46 -7.03 -2.78
N ASP A 247 12.51 -7.84 -2.59
CA ASP A 247 13.42 -7.75 -1.44
C ASP A 247 14.11 -6.38 -1.39
N ALA A 248 14.56 -5.84 -2.53
CA ALA A 248 15.16 -4.49 -2.60
C ALA A 248 14.18 -3.37 -2.23
N LEU A 249 12.90 -3.48 -2.62
CA LEU A 249 11.88 -2.51 -2.21
C LEU A 249 11.56 -2.63 -0.72
N VAL A 250 11.42 -3.85 -0.19
CA VAL A 250 11.31 -4.09 1.26
C VAL A 250 12.48 -3.45 1.99
N GLU A 251 13.70 -3.58 1.46
CA GLU A 251 14.90 -2.94 2.01
C GLU A 251 14.77 -1.43 2.16
N ARG A 252 14.33 -0.77 1.09
CA ARG A 252 14.12 0.67 1.08
C ARG A 252 12.99 1.10 2.03
N LEU A 253 11.90 0.35 2.07
CA LEU A 253 10.74 0.66 2.92
C LEU A 253 11.08 0.56 4.39
N ASN A 254 11.72 -0.54 4.84
CA ASN A 254 12.04 -0.63 6.26
C ASN A 254 13.13 0.38 6.62
N LYS A 255 14.13 0.66 5.75
CA LYS A 255 15.09 1.78 5.96
C LYS A 255 14.40 3.14 6.17
N ALA A 256 13.27 3.36 5.50
CA ALA A 256 12.46 4.57 5.67
C ALA A 256 11.49 4.53 6.87
N GLY A 257 11.53 3.47 7.68
CA GLY A 257 10.74 3.31 8.90
C GLY A 257 9.36 2.67 8.69
N PHE A 258 9.15 2.00 7.55
CA PHE A 258 7.90 1.29 7.26
C PHE A 258 8.11 -0.20 7.33
N GLU A 259 7.47 -0.88 8.28
CA GLU A 259 7.49 -2.34 8.30
C GLU A 259 6.81 -2.90 7.06
N SER A 260 7.53 -3.73 6.30
CA SER A 260 7.06 -4.30 5.05
C SER A 260 7.45 -5.78 4.87
N PHE A 261 6.63 -6.49 4.10
CA PHE A 261 6.77 -7.92 3.80
C PHE A 261 6.33 -8.25 2.38
N ILE A 262 6.63 -9.46 1.90
CA ILE A 262 6.28 -9.92 0.55
C ILE A 262 5.15 -10.95 0.63
N LEU A 263 4.11 -10.77 -0.19
CA LEU A 263 3.10 -11.75 -0.51
C LEU A 263 3.32 -12.28 -1.92
N ILE A 264 3.16 -13.59 -2.11
CA ILE A 264 3.14 -14.21 -3.43
C ILE A 264 1.68 -14.36 -3.84
N ASP A 265 1.30 -13.70 -4.94
CA ASP A 265 -0.03 -13.85 -5.51
C ASP A 265 0.06 -14.61 -6.83
N LYS A 266 -0.69 -15.71 -6.94
CA LYS A 266 -0.83 -16.43 -8.21
C LYS A 266 -1.63 -15.55 -9.16
N ILE A 267 -1.25 -15.48 -10.44
CA ILE A 267 -2.26 -15.15 -11.46
C ILE A 267 -3.23 -16.34 -11.49
N THR A 268 -4.24 -16.26 -10.64
CA THR A 268 -5.48 -17.01 -10.79
C THR A 268 -6.44 -15.96 -11.33
N PRO A 269 -6.93 -16.07 -12.58
CA PRO A 269 -8.13 -15.33 -12.95
C PRO A 269 -9.18 -15.65 -11.87
N PRO A 270 -9.83 -14.66 -11.26
CA PRO A 270 -10.79 -14.95 -10.22
C PRO A 270 -11.89 -15.83 -10.81
N GLU A 271 -12.12 -16.97 -10.17
CA GLU A 271 -13.38 -17.70 -10.31
C GLU A 271 -14.45 -16.79 -9.68
N GLU A 272 -15.31 -16.20 -10.51
CA GLU A 272 -16.38 -15.32 -10.05
C GLU A 272 -17.36 -16.14 -9.18
N PRO A 273 -17.56 -15.82 -7.90
CA PRO A 273 -18.79 -16.25 -7.22
C PRO A 273 -19.98 -15.62 -7.96
N PRO A 274 -21.16 -16.27 -7.97
CA PRO A 274 -22.30 -15.80 -8.74
C PRO A 274 -22.62 -14.35 -8.36
N LYS A 275 -22.63 -13.47 -9.35
CA LYS A 275 -22.86 -12.02 -9.20
C LYS A 275 -24.16 -11.77 -8.44
N PRO A 276 -24.13 -11.11 -7.27
CA PRO A 276 -25.26 -10.32 -6.85
C PRO A 276 -25.47 -9.22 -7.92
N GLU A 277 -26.71 -8.93 -8.26
CA GLU A 277 -27.03 -7.79 -9.13
C GLU A 277 -26.32 -6.53 -8.61
N PRO A 278 -25.76 -5.68 -9.50
CA PRO A 278 -25.02 -4.50 -9.06
C PRO A 278 -25.97 -3.59 -8.29
N GLU A 279 -25.67 -3.38 -7.01
CA GLU A 279 -26.28 -2.27 -6.28
C GLU A 279 -25.97 -0.96 -7.04
N PRO A 280 -26.94 -0.03 -7.12
CA PRO A 280 -26.74 1.24 -7.79
C PRO A 280 -25.57 1.99 -7.14
N ASP A 281 -24.58 2.28 -7.97
CA ASP A 281 -23.36 2.98 -7.62
C ASP A 281 -23.69 4.35 -6.99
N LYS A 282 -23.50 4.48 -5.67
CA LYS A 282 -23.80 5.69 -4.90
C LYS A 282 -22.73 6.76 -5.19
N GLY A 283 -22.88 7.48 -6.30
CA GLY A 283 -21.95 8.53 -6.74
C GLY A 283 -22.58 9.55 -7.70
N HIS A 284 -21.84 10.60 -8.04
CA HIS A 284 -22.29 11.61 -9.00
C HIS A 284 -22.20 11.03 -10.42
N PRO A 285 -23.28 11.01 -11.21
CA PRO A 285 -23.27 10.44 -12.56
C PRO A 285 -22.26 11.10 -13.50
N ILE A 286 -21.61 10.30 -14.35
CA ILE A 286 -20.81 10.79 -15.48
C ILE A 286 -21.72 11.20 -16.65
N GLN A 287 -22.81 10.46 -16.85
CA GLN A 287 -23.82 10.79 -17.85
C GLN A 287 -24.83 11.82 -17.33
N GLY A 288 -25.34 12.66 -18.21
CA GLY A 288 -26.34 13.68 -17.90
C GLY A 288 -26.13 15.00 -18.63
N PRO A 289 -27.04 15.98 -18.44
CA PRO A 289 -26.97 17.27 -19.10
C PRO A 289 -25.86 18.15 -18.51
N THR A 290 -25.03 18.73 -19.36
CA THR A 290 -24.11 19.81 -18.98
C THR A 290 -24.87 21.03 -18.49
N ILE A 291 -24.46 21.60 -17.36
CA ILE A 291 -25.10 22.76 -16.73
C ILE A 291 -24.35 24.05 -17.07
N LEU A 292 -23.01 24.03 -16.98
CA LEU A 292 -22.20 25.22 -17.24
C LEU A 292 -22.10 25.54 -18.73
N THR A 293 -22.18 26.82 -19.08
CA THR A 293 -21.95 27.30 -20.44
C THR A 293 -20.46 27.24 -20.81
N ALA A 294 -20.16 27.22 -22.11
CA ALA A 294 -18.78 27.33 -22.62
C ALA A 294 -18.05 28.57 -22.10
N ALA A 295 -18.75 29.70 -22.01
CA ALA A 295 -18.19 30.96 -21.52
C ALA A 295 -17.83 30.88 -20.03
N GLN A 296 -18.74 30.37 -19.19
CA GLN A 296 -18.48 30.20 -17.75
C GLN A 296 -17.30 29.26 -17.48
N MET A 297 -17.27 28.12 -18.17
CA MET A 297 -16.18 27.16 -18.07
C MET A 297 -14.82 27.80 -18.43
N ASN A 298 -14.74 28.48 -19.57
CA ASN A 298 -13.50 29.13 -20.02
C ASN A 298 -13.10 30.30 -19.09
N ALA A 299 -14.06 31.06 -18.58
CA ALA A 299 -13.79 32.18 -17.67
C ALA A 299 -13.16 31.72 -16.36
N TYR A 300 -13.66 30.64 -15.75
CA TYR A 300 -13.07 30.05 -14.55
C TYR A 300 -11.64 29.55 -14.82
N ILE A 301 -11.42 28.82 -15.92
CA ILE A 301 -10.09 28.30 -16.24
C ILE A 301 -9.10 29.47 -16.43
N ARG A 302 -9.52 30.52 -17.14
CA ARG A 302 -8.65 31.69 -17.43
C ARG A 302 -8.39 32.59 -16.23
N SER A 303 -9.25 32.61 -15.22
CA SER A 303 -8.96 33.32 -13.97
C SER A 303 -7.77 32.69 -13.22
N ILE A 304 -7.50 31.40 -13.45
CA ILE A 304 -6.39 30.64 -12.84
C ILE A 304 -5.19 30.49 -13.78
N ASN A 305 -5.43 30.27 -15.06
CA ASN A 305 -4.41 30.21 -16.10
C ASN A 305 -4.87 31.04 -17.31
N SER A 306 -4.44 32.29 -17.38
CA SER A 306 -4.81 33.22 -18.46
C SER A 306 -4.43 32.73 -19.87
N LYS A 307 -3.46 31.82 -19.97
CA LYS A 307 -2.99 31.22 -21.23
C LYS A 307 -3.71 29.92 -21.62
N ALA A 308 -4.63 29.42 -20.80
CA ALA A 308 -5.32 28.16 -21.09
C ALA A 308 -6.10 28.20 -22.43
N PRO A 309 -6.23 27.07 -23.15
CA PRO A 309 -7.03 27.01 -24.38
C PRO A 309 -8.54 27.15 -24.10
N ASN A 310 -9.28 27.69 -25.08
CA ASN A 310 -10.75 27.78 -25.00
C ASN A 310 -11.40 26.47 -25.44
N LEU A 311 -11.50 25.50 -24.51
CA LEU A 311 -12.05 24.17 -24.82
C LEU A 311 -13.53 24.01 -24.45
N GLY A 312 -14.13 24.96 -23.72
CA GLY A 312 -15.51 24.84 -23.22
C GLY A 312 -16.55 24.54 -24.31
N ALA A 313 -16.40 25.12 -25.50
CA ALA A 313 -17.30 24.87 -26.62
C ALA A 313 -17.15 23.46 -27.21
N LEU A 314 -15.93 22.90 -27.21
CA LEU A 314 -15.67 21.54 -27.69
C LEU A 314 -16.25 20.51 -26.72
N TYR A 315 -15.99 20.67 -25.41
CA TYR A 315 -16.59 19.79 -24.39
C TYR A 315 -18.11 19.88 -24.39
N LEU A 316 -18.69 21.07 -24.52
CA LEU A 316 -20.15 21.25 -24.57
C LEU A 316 -20.79 20.63 -25.82
N SER A 317 -20.15 20.75 -26.99
CA SER A 317 -20.74 20.26 -28.25
C SER A 317 -20.56 18.75 -28.43
N HIS A 318 -19.37 18.22 -28.16
CA HIS A 318 -19.08 16.80 -28.36
C HIS A 318 -19.72 15.90 -27.30
N SER A 319 -19.76 16.33 -26.03
CA SER A 319 -20.29 15.51 -24.93
C SER A 319 -21.77 15.16 -25.08
N LYS A 320 -22.56 16.02 -25.74
CA LYS A 320 -23.98 15.77 -26.05
C LYS A 320 -24.19 14.47 -26.83
N ARG A 321 -23.29 14.14 -27.77
CA ARG A 321 -23.39 12.90 -28.57
C ARG A 321 -23.24 11.64 -27.73
N TYR A 322 -22.43 11.72 -26.68
CA TYR A 322 -22.13 10.61 -25.76
C TYR A 322 -23.04 10.60 -24.52
N GLY A 323 -23.87 11.63 -24.35
CA GLY A 323 -24.70 11.81 -23.15
C GLY A 323 -23.87 12.07 -21.89
N ILE A 324 -22.66 12.63 -22.02
CA ILE A 324 -21.72 12.85 -20.93
C ILE A 324 -21.83 14.29 -20.40
N ARG A 325 -21.63 14.47 -19.10
CA ARG A 325 -21.45 15.77 -18.45
C ARG A 325 -20.16 16.45 -18.91
N GLY A 326 -20.21 17.18 -20.03
CA GLY A 326 -19.06 17.86 -20.62
C GLY A 326 -18.38 18.90 -19.71
N ASP A 327 -19.13 19.51 -18.80
CA ASP A 327 -18.62 20.41 -17.76
C ASP A 327 -17.73 19.69 -16.74
N ILE A 328 -18.12 18.49 -16.31
CA ILE A 328 -17.32 17.69 -15.37
C ILE A 328 -16.16 16.99 -16.10
N ALA A 329 -16.35 16.57 -17.35
CA ALA A 329 -15.24 16.08 -18.19
C ALA A 329 -14.18 17.17 -18.42
N LEU A 330 -14.58 18.44 -18.55
CA LEU A 330 -13.61 19.54 -18.58
C LEU A 330 -12.94 19.74 -17.21
N ALA A 331 -13.65 19.55 -16.09
CA ALA A 331 -13.05 19.55 -14.75
C ALA A 331 -11.99 18.44 -14.58
N GLN A 332 -12.22 17.27 -15.16
CA GLN A 332 -11.23 16.20 -15.24
C GLN A 332 -10.02 16.62 -16.07
N ALA A 333 -10.22 17.26 -17.22
CA ALA A 333 -9.11 17.77 -18.02
C ALA A 333 -8.29 18.85 -17.30
N ILE A 334 -8.95 19.72 -16.53
CA ILE A 334 -8.28 20.69 -15.64
C ILE A 334 -7.39 19.95 -14.63
N HIS A 335 -7.89 18.88 -14.03
CA HIS A 335 -7.14 18.09 -13.07
C HIS A 335 -5.91 17.44 -13.73
N GLU A 336 -6.11 16.69 -14.81
CA GLU A 336 -5.06 15.95 -15.53
C GLU A 336 -3.94 16.84 -16.04
N THR A 337 -4.29 18.02 -16.52
CA THR A 337 -3.34 18.95 -17.17
C THR A 337 -2.83 20.03 -16.21
N ASN A 338 -3.26 20.03 -14.96
CA ASN A 338 -3.01 21.09 -13.99
C ASN A 338 -3.39 22.48 -14.54
N PHE A 339 -4.67 22.64 -14.90
CA PHE A 339 -5.23 23.81 -15.59
C PHE A 339 -4.51 24.12 -16.91
N PHE A 340 -4.26 23.11 -17.73
CA PHE A 340 -3.59 23.23 -19.03
C PHE A 340 -2.17 23.80 -18.95
N ARG A 341 -1.48 23.56 -17.84
CA ARG A 341 -0.05 23.86 -17.68
C ARG A 341 0.85 22.71 -18.13
N PHE A 342 0.31 21.48 -18.18
CA PHE A 342 1.03 20.30 -18.66
C PHE A 342 2.36 20.07 -17.92
N THR A 343 2.31 20.08 -16.59
CA THR A 343 3.50 19.95 -15.73
C THR A 343 4.00 18.50 -15.58
N GLY A 344 3.40 17.55 -16.30
CA GLY A 344 3.74 16.11 -16.28
C GLY A 344 4.35 15.64 -17.61
N ASP A 345 4.21 14.34 -17.88
CA ASP A 345 4.79 13.71 -19.08
C ASP A 345 4.07 14.10 -20.39
N VAL A 346 2.78 14.42 -20.32
CA VAL A 346 1.98 14.86 -21.47
C VAL A 346 2.27 16.33 -21.76
N LYS A 347 2.54 16.66 -23.02
CA LYS A 347 2.85 18.01 -23.50
C LYS A 347 1.63 18.71 -24.13
N PRO A 348 1.57 20.05 -24.12
CA PRO A 348 0.44 20.80 -24.69
C PRO A 348 0.12 20.46 -26.15
N GLU A 349 1.13 20.19 -26.97
CA GLU A 349 0.99 19.93 -28.41
C GLU A 349 0.34 18.57 -28.70
N GLN A 350 0.25 17.68 -27.71
CA GLN A 350 -0.35 16.36 -27.86
C GLN A 350 -1.88 16.40 -27.88
N ASN A 351 -2.52 17.52 -27.50
CA ASN A 351 -3.97 17.62 -27.34
C ASN A 351 -4.57 16.50 -26.45
N ASN A 352 -3.77 15.88 -25.58
CA ASN A 352 -4.17 14.78 -24.72
C ASN A 352 -4.60 15.31 -23.35
N PHE A 353 -5.82 15.83 -23.30
CA PHE A 353 -6.33 16.54 -22.12
C PHE A 353 -6.70 15.60 -20.96
N ALA A 354 -6.66 14.29 -21.16
CA ALA A 354 -7.12 13.31 -20.17
C ALA A 354 -6.03 12.30 -19.75
N GLY A 355 -4.77 12.57 -20.12
CA GLY A 355 -3.65 11.71 -19.77
C GLY A 355 -3.68 10.33 -20.42
N LEU A 356 -4.42 10.14 -21.53
CA LEU A 356 -4.64 8.82 -22.13
C LEU A 356 -3.31 8.15 -22.49
N GLY A 357 -3.00 7.04 -21.83
CA GLY A 357 -1.80 6.25 -22.08
C GLY A 357 -0.51 6.82 -21.46
N ALA A 358 -0.58 7.92 -20.71
CA ALA A 358 0.55 8.38 -19.91
C ALA A 358 0.63 7.55 -18.62
N THR A 359 1.83 7.07 -18.26
CA THR A 359 2.03 6.17 -17.10
C THR A 359 3.01 6.70 -16.06
N GLY A 360 3.54 7.92 -16.25
CA GLY A 360 4.65 8.42 -15.45
C GLY A 360 6.00 7.89 -15.94
N GLY A 361 7.10 8.59 -15.60
CA GLY A 361 8.46 8.15 -15.91
C GLY A 361 8.91 8.40 -17.34
N GLY A 362 8.33 9.39 -18.03
CA GLY A 362 8.71 9.79 -19.39
C GLY A 362 7.87 9.16 -20.51
N ALA A 363 6.83 8.40 -20.17
CA ALA A 363 5.87 7.89 -21.14
C ALA A 363 4.88 9.00 -21.53
N ALA A 364 5.09 9.62 -22.70
CA ALA A 364 4.34 10.79 -23.15
C ALA A 364 2.84 10.55 -23.40
N GLY A 365 2.38 9.30 -23.45
CA GLY A 365 0.99 8.95 -23.75
C GLY A 365 0.58 9.23 -25.20
N ALA A 366 -0.74 9.18 -25.47
CA ALA A 366 -1.31 9.40 -26.79
C ALA A 366 -1.17 10.86 -27.25
N SER A 367 -1.18 11.07 -28.56
CA SER A 367 -1.19 12.39 -29.19
C SER A 367 -2.33 12.45 -30.22
N PHE A 368 -3.01 13.59 -30.26
CA PHE A 368 -4.16 13.82 -31.15
C PHE A 368 -3.87 15.00 -32.09
N PRO A 369 -4.32 14.93 -33.35
CA PRO A 369 -3.97 15.90 -34.39
C PRO A 369 -4.47 17.33 -34.11
N ASP A 370 -5.57 17.44 -33.36
CA ASP A 370 -6.15 18.71 -32.96
C ASP A 370 -6.92 18.60 -31.63
N ALA A 371 -7.24 19.74 -31.05
CA ALA A 371 -7.94 19.81 -29.77
C ALA A 371 -9.34 19.17 -29.84
N SER A 372 -10.01 19.22 -30.98
CA SER A 372 -11.33 18.60 -31.15
C SER A 372 -11.24 17.08 -31.02
N THR A 373 -10.26 16.47 -31.70
CA THR A 373 -9.98 15.03 -31.65
C THR A 373 -9.56 14.59 -30.25
N GLY A 374 -8.73 15.38 -29.58
CA GLY A 374 -8.34 15.13 -28.18
C GLY A 374 -9.53 15.14 -27.20
N VAL A 375 -10.46 16.08 -27.35
CA VAL A 375 -11.70 16.12 -26.56
C VAL A 375 -12.61 14.92 -26.88
N ILE A 376 -12.73 14.54 -28.15
CA ILE A 376 -13.52 13.35 -28.53
C ILE A 376 -12.91 12.08 -27.92
N ALA A 377 -11.58 11.91 -27.96
CA ALA A 377 -10.92 10.75 -27.36
C ALA A 377 -11.16 10.66 -25.84
N HIS A 378 -11.08 11.80 -25.14
CA HIS A 378 -11.44 11.87 -23.72
C HIS A 378 -12.89 11.41 -23.47
N LEU A 379 -13.84 11.95 -24.23
CA LEU A 379 -15.26 11.62 -24.09
C LEU A 379 -15.56 10.16 -24.47
N GLN A 380 -14.89 9.61 -25.47
CA GLN A 380 -15.00 8.19 -25.83
C GLN A 380 -14.48 7.30 -24.69
N HIS A 381 -13.40 7.68 -24.02
CA HIS A 381 -12.89 6.92 -22.88
C HIS A 381 -13.88 6.91 -21.71
N LEU A 382 -14.48 8.05 -21.38
CA LEU A 382 -15.58 8.14 -20.40
C LEU A 382 -16.83 7.35 -20.85
N TYR A 383 -17.14 7.36 -22.15
CA TYR A 383 -18.26 6.60 -22.72
C TYR A 383 -18.03 5.08 -22.60
N ALA A 384 -16.78 4.62 -22.75
CA ALA A 384 -16.42 3.22 -22.55
C ALA A 384 -16.73 2.78 -21.11
N TYR A 385 -16.40 3.59 -20.11
CA TYR A 385 -16.71 3.30 -18.69
C TYR A 385 -18.21 3.28 -18.39
N THR A 386 -18.99 4.17 -19.01
CA THR A 386 -20.39 4.41 -18.62
C THR A 386 -21.42 3.61 -19.42
N SER A 387 -21.05 3.09 -20.57
CA SER A 387 -21.98 2.46 -21.51
C SER A 387 -21.42 1.16 -22.06
N THR A 388 -22.31 0.24 -22.43
CA THR A 388 -22.00 -0.95 -23.25
C THR A 388 -22.49 -0.81 -24.70
N LYS A 389 -23.27 0.24 -25.02
CA LYS A 389 -23.82 0.50 -26.37
C LYS A 389 -22.71 0.81 -27.37
N PRO A 390 -22.86 0.50 -28.67
CA PRO A 390 -21.88 0.95 -29.67
C PRO A 390 -21.66 2.47 -29.61
N LEU A 391 -20.56 2.95 -30.21
CA LEU A 391 -20.38 4.38 -30.42
C LEU A 391 -21.57 4.96 -31.20
N PRO A 392 -21.94 6.23 -30.98
CA PRO A 392 -22.96 6.89 -31.78
C PRO A 392 -22.71 6.70 -33.29
N VAL A 393 -23.78 6.44 -34.04
CA VAL A 393 -23.70 6.16 -35.48
C VAL A 393 -22.96 7.30 -36.19
N GLY A 394 -21.93 6.95 -36.97
CA GLY A 394 -21.13 7.90 -37.75
C GLY A 394 -19.89 8.46 -37.04
N ASP A 395 -19.72 8.21 -35.74
CA ASP A 395 -18.50 8.62 -35.03
C ASP A 395 -17.34 7.64 -35.31
N LYS A 396 -16.14 8.20 -35.54
CA LYS A 396 -14.90 7.43 -35.63
C LYS A 396 -14.34 7.18 -34.24
N LEU A 397 -13.89 5.94 -33.97
CA LEU A 397 -13.15 5.63 -32.76
C LEU A 397 -11.77 6.29 -32.83
N VAL A 398 -11.49 7.21 -31.90
CA VAL A 398 -10.21 7.94 -31.80
C VAL A 398 -9.51 7.70 -30.47
N ASP A 399 -10.20 7.19 -29.44
CA ASP A 399 -9.57 6.73 -28.21
C ASP A 399 -8.79 5.41 -28.45
N PRO A 400 -7.45 5.41 -28.37
CA PRO A 400 -6.65 4.22 -28.61
C PRO A 400 -6.77 3.17 -27.50
N ARG A 401 -7.42 3.51 -26.38
CA ARG A 401 -7.58 2.66 -25.20
C ARG A 401 -9.03 2.21 -24.98
N PHE A 402 -9.93 2.52 -25.90
CA PHE A 402 -11.36 2.25 -25.75
C PHE A 402 -11.66 0.78 -25.51
N SER A 403 -10.95 -0.12 -26.17
CA SER A 403 -11.08 -1.58 -26.02
C SER A 403 -10.43 -2.13 -24.74
N LEU A 404 -9.60 -1.34 -24.06
CA LEU A 404 -8.94 -1.74 -22.80
C LEU A 404 -9.85 -1.51 -21.58
N VAL A 405 -10.93 -0.75 -21.73
CA VAL A 405 -11.89 -0.49 -20.67
C VAL A 405 -12.91 -1.63 -20.61
N GLN A 406 -13.10 -2.21 -19.43
CA GLN A 406 -14.27 -3.05 -19.18
C GLN A 406 -15.52 -2.17 -19.31
N ARG A 407 -16.28 -2.39 -20.37
CA ARG A 407 -17.37 -1.49 -20.74
C ARG A 407 -18.51 -1.47 -19.74
N GLY A 408 -19.04 -0.29 -19.45
CA GLY A 408 -20.10 -0.10 -18.45
C GLY A 408 -19.65 -0.33 -17.00
N SER A 409 -18.34 -0.43 -16.74
CA SER A 409 -17.82 -0.73 -15.40
C SER A 409 -17.87 0.44 -14.43
N ALA A 410 -18.08 1.68 -14.86
CA ALA A 410 -18.16 2.85 -13.97
C ALA A 410 -19.13 3.90 -14.51
N THR A 411 -20.26 4.07 -13.83
CA THR A 411 -21.32 5.02 -14.21
C THR A 411 -21.23 6.35 -13.46
N THR A 412 -20.47 6.41 -12.37
CA THR A 412 -20.26 7.61 -11.55
C THR A 412 -18.79 8.06 -11.54
N TRP A 413 -18.55 9.35 -11.26
CA TRP A 413 -17.21 9.90 -11.14
C TRP A 413 -16.40 9.21 -10.05
N GLN A 414 -17.03 8.88 -8.92
CA GLN A 414 -16.41 8.12 -7.84
C GLN A 414 -16.05 6.70 -8.26
N ALA A 415 -16.81 6.05 -9.14
CA ALA A 415 -16.46 4.72 -9.64
C ALA A 415 -15.26 4.70 -10.59
N LEU A 416 -14.75 5.87 -11.04
CA LEU A 416 -13.48 5.96 -11.75
C LEU A 416 -12.26 5.81 -10.82
N ASN A 417 -12.46 5.86 -9.50
CA ASN A 417 -11.43 5.60 -8.51
C ASN A 417 -10.80 4.22 -8.71
N GLY A 418 -9.49 4.17 -8.93
CA GLY A 418 -8.77 2.93 -9.18
C GLY A 418 -9.10 2.27 -10.53
N LYS A 419 -9.79 2.98 -11.43
CA LYS A 419 -10.05 2.54 -12.81
C LYS A 419 -9.42 3.49 -13.82
N TRP A 420 -9.65 4.79 -13.67
CA TRP A 420 -9.07 5.80 -14.56
C TRP A 420 -7.63 6.15 -14.16
N ALA A 421 -7.45 6.52 -12.89
CA ALA A 421 -6.15 6.75 -12.27
C ALA A 421 -5.89 5.63 -11.26
N VAL A 422 -4.80 4.87 -11.48
CA VAL A 422 -4.41 3.74 -10.63
C VAL A 422 -3.05 4.01 -10.01
N PRO A 423 -2.90 3.81 -8.68
CA PRO A 423 -3.95 3.60 -7.70
C PRO A 423 -4.59 4.91 -7.21
N GLY A 424 -5.83 4.87 -6.69
CA GLY A 424 -6.42 6.04 -6.02
C GLY A 424 -7.89 5.84 -5.62
N THR A 425 -8.30 6.35 -4.46
CA THR A 425 -9.69 6.32 -3.95
C THR A 425 -10.38 7.69 -3.92
N THR A 426 -9.68 8.73 -4.39
CA THR A 426 -10.10 10.13 -4.30
C THR A 426 -10.13 10.83 -5.66
N TYR A 427 -9.81 10.14 -6.75
CA TYR A 427 -9.74 10.71 -8.09
C TYR A 427 -11.07 11.37 -8.51
N GLY A 428 -12.18 10.65 -8.41
CA GLY A 428 -13.51 11.18 -8.69
C GLY A 428 -13.86 12.38 -7.82
N GLN A 429 -13.49 12.35 -6.54
CA GLN A 429 -13.73 13.43 -5.59
C GLN A 429 -12.91 14.69 -5.95
N LEU A 430 -11.66 14.53 -6.42
CA LEU A 430 -10.83 15.65 -6.86
C LEU A 430 -11.43 16.32 -8.12
N ILE A 431 -11.93 15.53 -9.06
CA ILE A 431 -12.64 16.06 -10.24
C ILE A 431 -13.89 16.82 -9.81
N LEU A 432 -14.70 16.24 -8.93
CA LEU A 432 -15.92 16.87 -8.44
C LEU A 432 -15.61 18.17 -7.66
N LYS A 433 -14.48 18.24 -6.95
CA LYS A 433 -14.02 19.47 -6.28
C LYS A 433 -13.60 20.56 -7.27
N HIS A 434 -13.01 20.19 -8.41
CA HIS A 434 -12.78 21.16 -9.49
C HIS A 434 -14.10 21.67 -10.07
N TYR A 435 -15.05 20.76 -10.32
CA TYR A 435 -16.37 21.12 -10.82
C TYR A 435 -17.16 22.00 -9.84
N GLU A 436 -17.14 21.70 -8.54
CA GLU A 436 -17.74 22.53 -7.49
C GLU A 436 -17.26 23.98 -7.58
N ARG A 437 -15.94 24.19 -7.66
CA ARG A 437 -15.34 25.53 -7.82
C ARG A 437 -15.73 26.22 -9.13
N MET A 438 -15.90 25.45 -10.22
CA MET A 438 -16.40 25.99 -11.48
C MET A 438 -17.84 26.50 -11.35
N VAL A 439 -18.68 25.78 -10.59
CA VAL A 439 -20.07 26.17 -10.32
C VAL A 439 -20.11 27.40 -9.41
N GLU A 440 -19.35 27.42 -8.31
CA GLU A 440 -19.25 28.56 -7.40
C GLU A 440 -18.83 29.83 -8.14
N PHE A 441 -17.81 29.74 -9.00
CA PHE A 441 -17.37 30.87 -9.83
C PHE A 441 -18.44 31.36 -10.80
N ALA A 442 -19.21 30.43 -11.39
CA ALA A 442 -20.29 30.79 -12.30
C ALA A 442 -21.45 31.48 -11.57
N ILE A 443 -21.76 31.07 -10.34
CA ILE A 443 -22.78 31.70 -9.49
C ILE A 443 -22.39 33.14 -9.17
N ASP A 444 -21.19 33.37 -8.64
CA ASP A 444 -20.68 34.72 -8.32
C ASP A 444 -20.69 35.65 -9.54
N GLY A 445 -20.31 35.13 -10.72
CA GLY A 445 -20.36 35.89 -11.97
C GLY A 445 -21.78 36.27 -12.39
N LEU A 446 -22.75 35.36 -12.22
CA LEU A 446 -24.16 35.61 -12.54
C LEU A 446 -24.81 36.61 -11.57
N GLU A 447 -24.48 36.54 -10.28
CA GLU A 447 -24.96 37.50 -9.27
C GLU A 447 -24.50 38.92 -9.60
N LYS A 448 -23.21 39.09 -9.90
CA LYS A 448 -22.65 40.39 -10.35
C LYS A 448 -23.32 40.90 -11.63
N GLN A 449 -23.59 40.01 -12.58
CA GLN A 449 -24.29 40.37 -13.81
C GLN A 449 -25.74 40.79 -13.52
N GLN A 450 -26.43 40.09 -12.62
CA GLN A 450 -27.78 40.43 -12.20
C GLN A 450 -27.83 41.80 -11.51
N GLU A 451 -26.89 42.09 -10.60
CA GLU A 451 -26.76 43.40 -9.95
C GLU A 451 -26.52 44.52 -10.97
N LYS A 452 -25.63 44.30 -11.94
CA LYS A 452 -25.38 45.27 -13.01
C LYS A 452 -26.62 45.53 -13.86
N LEU A 453 -27.38 44.49 -14.18
CA LEU A 453 -28.62 44.62 -14.94
C LEU A 453 -29.70 45.37 -14.13
N LYS A 454 -29.82 45.10 -12.82
CA LYS A 454 -30.71 45.86 -11.94
C LYS A 454 -30.34 47.34 -11.88
N SER A 455 -29.06 47.65 -11.65
CA SER A 455 -28.57 49.04 -11.68
C SER A 455 -28.79 49.71 -13.04
N THR A 456 -28.65 48.96 -14.14
CA THR A 456 -28.96 49.50 -15.47
C THR A 456 -30.44 49.84 -15.59
N LEU A 457 -31.34 48.98 -15.09
CA LEU A 457 -32.78 49.23 -15.09
C LEU A 457 -33.16 50.45 -14.24
N ASP A 458 -32.59 50.57 -13.04
CA ASP A 458 -32.84 51.70 -12.13
C ASP A 458 -32.40 53.04 -12.74
N ASN A 459 -31.36 53.03 -13.59
CA ASN A 459 -30.82 54.22 -14.25
C ASN A 459 -31.52 54.58 -15.57
N LEU A 460 -32.48 53.76 -16.06
CA LEU A 460 -33.14 54.03 -17.34
C LEU A 460 -34.25 55.11 -17.24
N GLU A 461 -34.59 55.62 -16.05
CA GLU A 461 -35.64 56.65 -15.81
C GLU A 461 -36.87 56.49 -16.74
N ILE A 462 -37.48 55.29 -16.74
CA ILE A 462 -38.78 55.02 -17.38
C ILE A 462 -39.84 54.82 -16.31
#